data_AF-A0A2I0D1Y2-F1
#
_entry.id   AF-A0A2I0D1Y2-F1
#
_cell.length_a   1.000
_cell.length_b   1.000
_cell.length_c   1.000
_cell.angle_alpha   90.00
_cell.angle_beta   90.00
_cell.angle_gamma   90.00
#
_symmetry.space_group_name_H-M   'P 1'
#
loop_
_entity.id
_entity.type
_entity.pdbx_description
1 polymer ?
#
loop_
_entity_poly.entity_id
_entity_poly.type
_entity_poly.pdbx_seq_one_letter_code
_entity_poly.pdbx_strand_id
1 'polypeptide(L)'
;MKKQQIADIFARVREKRPLVHHITNYVTVNDCANITLAAGGAPVMADAVEEVEEMAAIANALVLNIGTLNRVQVESMELAGSMANERKIPVILDPVGAGATQY
;
A
#
# COMPACT_ATOMS: atom_id res chain seq x y z
N MET A 1 2.09 -21.84 -8.45
CA MET A 1 0.87 -21.41 -9.18
C MET A 1 0.95 -21.85 -10.63
N LYS A 2 -0.15 -22.29 -11.23
CA LYS A 2 -0.20 -22.61 -12.67
C LYS A 2 -0.24 -21.31 -13.50
N LYS A 3 0.33 -21.30 -14.71
CA LYS A 3 0.39 -20.10 -15.59
C LYS A 3 -0.98 -19.45 -15.80
N GLN A 4 -2.04 -20.25 -15.97
CA GLN A 4 -3.40 -19.77 -16.13
C GLN A 4 -3.87 -18.94 -14.93
N GLN A 5 -3.58 -19.38 -13.71
CA GLN A 5 -3.99 -18.68 -12.49
C GLN A 5 -3.36 -17.28 -12.38
N ILE A 6 -2.11 -17.13 -12.85
CA ILE A 6 -1.44 -15.82 -12.90
C ILE A 6 -2.15 -14.90 -13.89
N ALA A 7 -2.45 -15.40 -15.09
CA ALA A 7 -3.15 -14.64 -16.11
C ALA A 7 -4.53 -14.17 -15.60
N ASP A 8 -5.27 -15.04 -14.92
CA ASP A 8 -6.57 -14.71 -14.34
C ASP A 8 -6.47 -13.63 -13.25
N ILE A 9 -5.39 -13.61 -12.46
CA ILE A 9 -5.15 -12.54 -11.47
C ILE A 9 -4.96 -11.20 -12.17
N PHE A 10 -4.07 -11.12 -13.16
CA PHE A 10 -3.83 -9.88 -13.90
C PHE A 10 -5.09 -9.39 -14.64
N ALA A 11 -5.88 -10.31 -15.20
CA ALA A 11 -7.16 -9.96 -15.81
C ALA A 11 -8.11 -9.29 -14.80
N ARG A 12 -8.26 -9.86 -13.59
CA ARG A 12 -9.08 -9.28 -12.53
C ARG A 12 -8.56 -7.93 -12.03
N VAL A 13 -7.24 -7.75 -11.94
CA VAL A 13 -6.65 -6.45 -11.55
C VAL A 13 -7.02 -5.39 -12.58
N ARG A 14 -6.86 -5.67 -13.87
CA ARG A 14 -7.19 -4.73 -14.95
C ARG A 14 -8.69 -4.43 -15.04
N GLU A 15 -9.53 -5.44 -14.80
CA GLU A 15 -10.99 -5.29 -14.79
C GLU A 15 -11.46 -4.41 -13.61
N LYS A 16 -10.98 -4.70 -12.40
CA LYS A 16 -11.41 -3.98 -11.19
C LYS A 16 -10.71 -2.64 -11.02
N ARG A 17 -9.50 -2.48 -11.57
CA ARG A 17 -8.61 -1.34 -11.42
C ARG A 17 -8.55 -0.84 -9.96
N PRO A 18 -8.05 -1.68 -9.02
CA PRO A 18 -8.12 -1.36 -7.60
C PRO A 18 -7.30 -0.12 -7.25
N LEU A 19 -7.82 0.72 -6.36
CA LEU A 19 -7.08 1.79 -5.70
C LEU A 19 -6.18 1.20 -4.63
N VAL A 20 -4.87 1.34 -4.78
CA VAL A 20 -3.87 0.84 -3.82
C VAL A 20 -3.22 2.05 -3.15
N HIS A 21 -3.47 2.18 -1.85
CA HIS A 21 -2.89 3.22 -1.02
C HIS A 21 -1.53 2.76 -0.51
N HIS A 22 -0.47 3.47 -0.91
CA HIS A 22 0.90 3.21 -0.51
C HIS A 22 1.34 4.24 0.53
N ILE A 23 1.70 3.77 1.72
CA ILE A 23 2.58 4.49 2.64
C ILE A 23 3.91 3.76 2.58
N THR A 24 4.77 4.21 1.66
CA THR A 24 6.00 3.50 1.27
C THR A 24 7.24 4.36 1.48
N ASN A 25 8.40 3.74 1.32
CA ASN A 25 9.67 4.44 1.43
C ASN A 25 9.92 5.38 0.23
N TYR A 26 10.70 6.44 0.43
CA TYR A 26 10.96 7.43 -0.63
C TYR A 26 11.85 6.91 -1.76
N VAL A 27 12.57 5.79 -1.55
CA VAL A 27 13.48 5.21 -2.56
C VAL A 27 12.68 4.53 -3.66
N THR A 28 11.59 3.83 -3.32
CA THR A 28 10.81 3.01 -4.26
C THR A 28 9.46 3.61 -4.63
N VAL A 29 9.10 4.80 -4.14
CA VAL A 29 7.76 5.39 -4.33
C VAL A 29 7.34 5.46 -5.80
N ASN A 30 8.25 5.85 -6.69
CA ASN A 30 7.95 5.93 -8.13
C ASN A 30 7.78 4.55 -8.77
N ASP A 31 8.61 3.57 -8.39
CA ASP A 31 8.52 2.20 -8.89
C ASP A 31 7.22 1.53 -8.44
N CYS A 32 6.82 1.71 -7.17
CA CYS A 32 5.55 1.23 -6.63
C CYS A 32 4.36 1.83 -7.40
N ALA A 33 4.41 3.11 -7.75
CA ALA A 33 3.37 3.74 -8.57
C ALA A 33 3.31 3.11 -9.97
N ASN A 34 4.45 3.07 -10.66
CA ASN A 34 4.54 2.61 -12.04
C ASN A 34 4.20 1.13 -12.18
N ILE A 35 4.61 0.27 -11.24
CA ILE A 35 4.28 -1.15 -11.31
C ILE A 35 2.79 -1.40 -11.03
N THR A 36 2.17 -0.61 -10.14
CA THR A 36 0.72 -0.67 -9.88
C THR A 36 -0.05 -0.29 -11.15
N LEU A 37 0.36 0.79 -11.82
CA LEU A 37 -0.21 1.22 -13.11
C LEU A 37 -0.02 0.16 -14.19
N ALA A 38 1.19 -0.38 -14.35
CA ALA A 38 1.51 -1.41 -15.34
C ALA A 38 0.72 -2.72 -15.11
N ALA A 39 0.45 -3.05 -13.85
CA ALA A 39 -0.41 -4.18 -13.49
C ALA A 39 -1.90 -3.92 -13.77
N GLY A 40 -2.31 -2.66 -13.94
CA GLY A 40 -3.69 -2.25 -14.24
C GLY A 40 -4.47 -1.72 -13.04
N GLY A 41 -3.80 -1.44 -11.91
CA GLY A 41 -4.39 -0.78 -10.75
C GLY A 41 -4.24 0.74 -10.78
N ALA A 42 -4.68 1.41 -9.72
CA ALA A 42 -4.51 2.84 -9.49
C ALA A 42 -3.70 3.06 -8.19
N PRO A 43 -2.46 3.59 -8.25
CA PRO A 43 -1.71 3.91 -7.04
C PRO A 43 -2.14 5.27 -6.46
N VAL A 44 -2.02 5.41 -5.13
CA VAL A 44 -2.08 6.70 -4.42
C VAL A 44 -1.07 6.74 -3.27
N MET A 45 -0.45 7.89 -3.06
CA MET A 45 0.63 8.12 -2.08
C MET A 45 0.26 9.30 -1.17
N ALA A 46 -0.87 9.19 -0.46
CA ALA A 46 -1.31 10.20 0.49
C ALA A 46 -0.91 9.76 1.91
N ASP A 47 0.15 10.33 2.47
CA ASP A 47 0.67 9.96 3.79
C ASP A 47 0.59 11.10 4.82
N ALA A 48 -0.08 12.21 4.49
CA ALA A 48 -0.33 13.29 5.44
C ALA A 48 -1.37 12.85 6.49
N VAL A 49 -1.06 13.06 7.76
CA VAL A 49 -1.87 12.66 8.92
C VAL A 49 -3.32 13.16 8.81
N GLU A 50 -3.49 14.34 8.22
CA GLU A 50 -4.77 15.02 8.06
C GLU A 50 -5.71 14.35 7.06
N GLU A 51 -5.20 13.57 6.09
CA GLU A 51 -6.00 12.96 5.02
C GLU A 51 -5.84 11.42 4.95
N VAL A 52 -4.90 10.84 5.70
CA VAL A 52 -4.52 9.43 5.55
C VAL A 52 -5.67 8.48 5.86
N GLU A 53 -6.50 8.79 6.86
CA GLU A 53 -7.68 7.97 7.19
C GLU A 53 -8.73 8.05 6.09
N GLU A 54 -8.98 9.24 5.53
CA GLU A 54 -9.93 9.41 4.43
C GLU A 54 -9.49 8.63 3.20
N MET A 55 -8.20 8.68 2.86
CA MET A 55 -7.64 7.90 1.75
C MET A 55 -7.71 6.40 2.03
N ALA A 56 -7.33 5.97 3.23
CA ALA A 56 -7.37 4.57 3.62
C ALA A 56 -8.81 4.03 3.56
N ALA A 57 -9.81 4.82 3.95
CA ALA A 57 -11.22 4.41 3.95
C ALA A 57 -11.80 4.10 2.57
N ILE A 58 -11.25 4.70 1.51
CA ILE A 58 -11.71 4.51 0.12
C ILE A 58 -10.83 3.56 -0.69
N ALA A 59 -9.65 3.19 -0.16
CA ALA A 59 -8.73 2.28 -0.83
C ALA A 59 -9.30 0.86 -0.95
N ASN A 60 -8.80 0.09 -1.92
CA ASN A 60 -9.10 -1.34 -2.02
C ASN A 60 -8.02 -2.21 -1.37
N ALA A 61 -6.83 -1.65 -1.12
CA ALA A 61 -5.76 -2.25 -0.34
C ALA A 61 -4.84 -1.15 0.21
N LEU A 62 -4.25 -1.41 1.37
CA LEU A 62 -3.24 -0.56 2.00
C LEU A 62 -1.88 -1.29 2.01
N VAL A 63 -0.84 -0.63 1.51
CA VAL A 63 0.55 -1.12 1.54
C VAL A 63 1.36 -0.24 2.47
N LEU A 64 1.94 -0.88 3.49
CA LEU A 64 2.81 -0.25 4.48
C LEU A 64 4.23 -0.78 4.28
N ASN A 65 5.17 0.07 3.86
CA ASN A 65 6.58 -0.29 3.71
C ASN A 65 7.43 0.63 4.59
N ILE A 66 8.21 0.02 5.48
CA ILE A 66 8.96 0.72 6.53
C ILE A 66 10.44 1.00 6.18
N GLY A 67 10.81 0.93 4.90
CA GLY A 67 12.23 0.98 4.47
C GLY A 67 12.95 2.30 4.74
N THR A 68 12.22 3.41 4.84
CA THR A 68 12.77 4.73 5.21
C THR A 68 11.92 5.40 6.28
N LEU A 69 11.49 4.60 7.26
CA LEU A 69 10.54 4.99 8.30
C LEU A 69 10.98 6.24 9.08
N ASN A 70 10.01 7.09 9.41
CA ASN A 70 10.18 8.21 10.31
C ASN A 70 8.93 8.39 11.21
N ARG A 71 9.01 9.25 12.22
CA ARG A 71 7.95 9.40 13.22
C ARG A 71 6.59 9.80 12.64
N VAL A 72 6.58 10.73 11.67
CA VAL A 72 5.34 11.18 11.02
C VAL A 72 4.74 10.04 10.21
N GLN A 73 5.56 9.29 9.49
CA GLN A 73 5.09 8.11 8.77
C GLN A 73 4.53 7.04 9.70
N VAL A 74 5.13 6.80 10.88
CA VAL A 74 4.58 5.85 11.86
C VAL A 74 3.16 6.24 12.27
N GLU A 75 2.95 7.51 12.62
CA GLU A 75 1.63 8.04 12.98
C GLU A 75 0.63 7.84 11.83
N SER A 76 1.00 8.21 10.61
CA SER A 76 0.15 8.00 9.43
C SER A 76 -0.16 6.53 9.17
N MET A 77 0.82 5.63 9.36
CA MET A 77 0.64 4.18 9.18
C MET A 77 -0.31 3.59 10.24
N GLU A 78 -0.24 4.05 11.49
CA GLU A 78 -1.13 3.60 12.57
C GLU A 78 -2.58 4.02 12.31
N LEU A 79 -2.79 5.28 11.89
CA LEU A 79 -4.11 5.80 11.53
C LEU A 79 -4.68 5.07 10.30
N ALA A 80 -3.90 4.97 9.22
CA ALA A 80 -4.29 4.25 8.01
C ALA A 80 -4.62 2.78 8.28
N GLY A 81 -3.77 2.10 9.07
CA GLY A 81 -3.94 0.70 9.43
C GLY A 81 -5.19 0.47 10.28
N SER A 82 -5.47 1.36 11.23
CA SER A 82 -6.68 1.32 12.05
C SER A 82 -7.94 1.48 11.20
N MET A 83 -7.96 2.48 10.33
CA MET A 83 -9.07 2.70 9.39
C MET A 83 -9.25 1.52 8.41
N ALA A 84 -8.16 1.00 7.85
CA ALA A 84 -8.21 -0.15 6.95
C ALA A 84 -8.80 -1.38 7.66
N ASN A 85 -8.42 -1.63 8.91
CA ASN A 85 -8.97 -2.72 9.72
C ASN A 85 -10.47 -2.54 9.97
N GLU A 86 -10.93 -1.35 10.34
CA GLU A 86 -12.35 -1.03 10.53
C GLU A 86 -13.16 -1.31 9.25
N ARG A 87 -12.63 -0.89 8.10
CA ARG A 87 -13.26 -1.05 6.77
C ARG A 87 -13.04 -2.42 6.14
N LYS A 88 -12.29 -3.32 6.79
CA LYS A 88 -11.90 -4.64 6.27
C LYS A 88 -11.13 -4.57 4.94
N ILE A 89 -10.34 -3.51 4.79
CA ILE A 89 -9.43 -3.32 3.66
C ILE A 89 -8.16 -4.15 3.95
N PRO A 90 -7.69 -4.97 3.00
CA PRO A 90 -6.49 -5.77 3.20
C PRO A 90 -5.26 -4.87 3.39
N VAL A 91 -4.50 -5.14 4.46
CA VAL A 91 -3.23 -4.48 4.77
C VAL A 91 -2.08 -5.40 4.42
N ILE A 92 -1.11 -4.88 3.66
CA ILE A 92 0.13 -5.57 3.29
C ILE A 92 1.28 -4.84 3.99
N LEU A 93 1.95 -5.53 4.91
CA LEU A 93 3.16 -5.03 5.56
C LEU A 93 4.41 -5.56 4.84
N ASP A 94 5.28 -4.65 4.45
CA ASP A 94 6.63 -4.92 3.96
C ASP A 94 7.66 -4.47 5.02
N PRO A 95 8.14 -5.40 5.88
CA PRO A 95 8.94 -5.10 7.06
C PRO A 95 10.43 -4.88 6.72
N VAL A 96 10.72 -4.00 5.76
CA VAL A 96 12.08 -3.70 5.29
C VAL A 96 12.99 -3.30 6.46
N GLY A 97 14.11 -4.01 6.63
CA GLY A 97 15.09 -3.70 7.68
C GLY A 97 14.70 -4.15 9.10
N ALA A 98 13.52 -4.77 9.28
CA ALA A 98 13.13 -5.32 10.58
C ALA A 98 14.18 -6.33 11.08
N GLY A 99 14.61 -6.17 12.33
CA GLY A 99 15.66 -6.96 12.96
C GLY A 99 17.09 -6.46 12.72
N ALA A 100 17.31 -5.53 11.79
CA ALA A 100 18.62 -4.89 11.61
C ALA A 100 18.84 -3.68 12.55
N THR A 101 17.75 -3.02 12.96
CA THR A 101 17.77 -1.87 13.87
C THR A 101 16.70 -2.03 14.96
N GLN A 102 16.79 -1.19 16.00
CA GLN A 102 15.85 -1.12 17.12
C GLN A 102 14.85 0.05 16.97
N TYR A 103 14.69 0.58 15.75
CA TYR A 103 13.84 1.77 15.51
C TYR A 103 12.48 1.63 16.21
#